data_AF-A0A0I9N9B3-F1
#
_entry.id   AF-A0A0I9N9B3-F1
#
_cell.length_a   1.000
_cell.length_b   1.000
_cell.length_c   1.000
_cell.angle_alpha   90.00
_cell.angle_beta   90.00
_cell.angle_gamma   90.00
#
_symmetry.space_group_name_H-M   'P 1'
#
loop_
_entity.id
_entity.type
_entity.pdbx_description
1 polymer ?
#
loop_
_entity_poly.entity_id
_entity_poly.type
_entity_poly.pdbx_seq_one_letter_code
_entity_poly.pdbx_strand_id
1 'polypeptide(L)'
;MSFKFWECEPVAKQGDRESRRLWRHVTVALQKNNIQLATNAKRWIEQRQREEAKKRQDQRIVYHPTLFVKEGEGWKYKDELR
;
A
#
# COMPACT_ATOMS: atom_id res chain seq x y z
N MET A 1 -18.00 -7.37 24.93
CA MET A 1 -17.85 -7.10 23.48
C MET A 1 -16.45 -7.49 23.06
N SER A 2 -16.28 -8.63 22.38
CA SER A 2 -14.98 -8.96 21.78
C SER A 2 -14.79 -8.13 20.52
N PHE A 3 -13.94 -7.11 20.60
CA PHE A 3 -13.33 -6.55 19.41
C PHE A 3 -12.42 -7.64 18.83
N LYS A 4 -12.91 -8.35 17.81
CA LYS A 4 -12.05 -9.16 16.95
C LYS A 4 -11.19 -8.16 16.16
N PHE A 5 -10.06 -7.76 16.73
CA PHE A 5 -9.05 -7.04 15.98
C PHE A 5 -8.61 -7.97 14.86
N TRP A 6 -8.83 -7.57 13.61
CA TRP A 6 -8.24 -8.28 12.48
C TRP A 6 -6.73 -8.27 12.69
N GLU A 7 -6.18 -9.42 13.09
CA GLU A 7 -4.77 -9.58 13.39
C GLU A 7 -3.98 -9.32 12.12
N CYS A 8 -2.87 -8.62 12.27
CA CYS A 8 -2.01 -8.22 11.17
C CYS A 8 -0.60 -8.18 11.70
N GLU A 9 0.34 -8.66 10.91
CA GLU A 9 1.74 -8.78 11.30
C GLU A 9 2.30 -7.44 11.82
N PRO A 10 3.23 -7.47 12.79
CA PRO A 10 3.92 -6.28 13.25
C PRO A 10 4.54 -5.50 12.09
N VAL A 11 4.47 -4.16 12.13
CA VAL A 11 4.96 -3.28 11.04
C VAL A 11 6.42 -3.55 10.67
N ALA A 12 7.24 -4.02 11.63
CA ALA A 12 8.63 -4.39 11.39
C ALA A 12 8.80 -5.61 10.47
N LYS A 13 7.81 -6.51 10.40
CA LYS A 13 7.79 -7.69 9.54
C LYS A 13 7.08 -7.46 8.20
N GLN A 14 6.28 -6.40 8.09
CA GLN A 14 5.56 -6.06 6.86
C GLN A 14 6.50 -5.61 5.75
N GLY A 15 6.19 -5.92 4.50
CA GLY A 15 6.88 -5.41 3.32
C GLY A 15 6.67 -3.90 3.10
N ASP A 16 7.55 -3.26 2.33
CA ASP A 16 7.54 -1.80 2.14
C ASP A 16 6.25 -1.24 1.54
N ARG A 17 5.52 -2.06 0.78
CA ARG A 17 4.25 -1.67 0.13
C ARG A 17 3.00 -2.14 0.89
N GLU A 18 3.16 -2.76 2.06
CA GLU A 18 2.03 -3.08 2.92
C GLU A 18 1.50 -1.84 3.63
N SER A 19 0.18 -1.73 3.75
CA SER A 19 -0.49 -0.48 4.11
C SER A 19 -0.03 0.11 5.45
N ARG A 20 0.12 -0.69 6.52
CA ARG A 20 0.51 -0.13 7.82
C ARG A 20 1.95 0.38 7.81
N ARG A 21 2.88 -0.31 7.13
CA ARG A 21 4.26 0.14 6.96
C ARG A 21 4.36 1.36 6.05
N LEU A 22 3.72 1.32 4.89
CA LEU A 22 3.75 2.39 3.89
C LEU A 22 3.22 3.72 4.46
N TRP A 23 2.12 3.67 5.20
CA TRP A 23 1.45 4.86 5.73
C TRP A 23 1.85 5.24 7.16
N ARG A 24 2.80 4.51 7.78
CA ARG A 24 3.19 4.69 9.19
C ARG A 24 3.47 6.14 9.58
N HIS A 25 4.21 6.87 8.75
CA HIS A 25 4.60 8.25 9.05
C HIS A 25 3.40 9.20 9.00
N VAL A 26 2.46 8.96 8.07
CA VAL A 26 1.21 9.75 7.98
C VAL A 26 0.36 9.50 9.21
N THR A 27 0.14 8.23 9.58
CA THR A 27 -0.72 7.89 10.72
C THR A 27 -0.13 8.33 12.06
N VAL A 28 1.19 8.22 12.25
CA VAL A 28 1.87 8.76 13.45
C VAL A 28 1.75 10.28 13.52
N ALA A 29 1.90 10.99 12.39
CA ALA A 29 1.75 12.44 12.35
C ALA A 29 0.30 12.87 12.66
N LEU A 30 -0.69 12.18 12.11
CA LEU A 30 -2.10 12.40 12.40
C LEU A 30 -2.43 12.13 13.88
N GLN A 31 -1.90 11.04 14.45
CA GLN A 31 -2.07 10.73 15.87
C GLN A 31 -1.50 11.84 16.78
N LYS A 32 -0.41 12.48 16.36
CA LYS A 32 0.20 13.63 17.04
C LYS A 32 -0.43 14.98 16.67
N ASN A 33 -1.53 14.96 15.90
CA ASN A 33 -2.20 16.13 15.35
C ASN A 33 -1.28 17.08 14.55
N ASN A 34 -0.20 16.54 13.96
CA ASN A 34 0.75 17.29 13.15
C ASN A 34 0.37 17.18 11.67
N ILE A 35 -0.54 18.06 11.24
CA ILE A 35 -1.10 18.07 9.89
C ILE A 35 -0.04 18.36 8.82
N GLN A 36 0.92 19.25 9.12
CA GLN A 36 1.98 19.58 8.17
C GLN A 36 2.86 18.36 7.87
N LEU A 37 3.27 17.63 8.91
CA LEU A 37 4.06 16.42 8.74
C LEU A 37 3.27 15.32 8.02
N ALA A 38 1.99 15.13 8.36
CA ALA A 38 1.12 14.18 7.68
C ALA A 38 0.99 14.49 6.19
N THR A 39 0.82 15.77 5.84
CA THR A 39 0.72 16.25 4.45
C THR A 39 2.01 16.01 3.67
N ASN A 40 3.16 16.32 4.27
CA ASN A 40 4.47 16.10 3.64
C ASN A 40 4.73 14.59 3.41
N ALA A 41 4.46 13.75 4.41
CA ALA A 41 4.61 12.31 4.29
C ALA A 41 3.67 11.71 3.23
N LYS A 42 2.39 12.13 3.21
CA LYS A 42 1.42 11.73 2.18
C LYS A 42 1.90 12.12 0.78
N ARG A 43 2.31 13.38 0.60
CA ARG A 43 2.81 13.89 -0.67
C ARG A 43 4.01 13.08 -1.17
N TRP A 44 4.94 12.73 -0.29
CA TRP A 44 6.10 11.92 -0.65
C TRP A 44 5.69 10.55 -1.20
N ILE A 45 4.78 9.84 -0.53
CA ILE A 45 4.27 8.53 -0.98
C ILE A 45 3.62 8.65 -2.37
N GLU A 46 2.71 9.62 -2.54
CA GLU A 46 1.95 9.80 -3.78
C GLU A 46 2.84 10.24 -4.95
N GLN A 47 3.83 11.10 -4.69
CA GLN A 47 4.77 11.55 -5.70
C GLN A 47 5.66 10.40 -6.17
N ARG A 48 6.15 9.56 -5.26
CA ARG A 48 6.90 8.33 -5.62
C ARG A 48 6.06 7.39 -6.49
N GLN A 49 4.79 7.18 -6.15
CA GLN A 49 3.90 6.34 -6.98
C GLN A 49 3.65 6.95 -8.36
N ARG A 50 3.49 8.27 -8.46
CA ARG A 50 3.32 8.99 -9.74
C ARG A 50 4.56 8.86 -10.63
N GLU A 51 5.75 8.99 -10.06
CA GLU A 51 7.01 8.80 -10.80
C GLU A 51 7.18 7.36 -11.28
N GLU A 52 6.87 6.37 -10.44
CA GLU A 52 6.90 4.97 -10.85
C GLU A 52 5.89 4.67 -11.96
N ALA A 53 4.68 5.22 -11.88
CA ALA A 53 3.66 5.07 -12.92
C ALA A 53 4.12 5.70 -14.24
N LYS A 54 4.70 6.90 -14.19
CA LYS A 54 5.29 7.56 -15.36
C LYS A 54 6.40 6.71 -15.98
N LYS A 55 7.33 6.18 -15.17
CA LYS A 55 8.40 5.28 -15.65
C LYS A 55 7.84 4.04 -16.35
N ARG A 56 6.80 3.41 -15.79
CA ARG A 56 6.13 2.26 -16.42
C ARG A 56 5.54 2.64 -17.77
N GLN A 57 4.87 3.79 -17.86
CA GLN A 57 4.30 4.30 -19.12
C GLN A 57 5.39 4.57 -20.16
N ASP A 58 6.45 5.30 -19.79
CA ASP A 58 7.56 5.66 -20.68
C ASP A 58 8.27 4.41 -21.22
N GLN A 59 8.37 3.36 -20.40
CA GLN A 59 8.97 2.07 -20.75
C GLN A 59 7.98 1.07 -21.37
N ARG A 60 6.71 1.45 -21.54
CA ARG A 60 5.62 0.57 -22.02
C ARG A 60 5.47 -0.72 -21.20
N ILE A 61 5.77 -0.66 -19.91
CA ILE A 61 5.62 -1.78 -18.97
C ILE A 61 4.15 -1.89 -18.58
N VAL A 62 3.55 -3.06 -18.82
CA VAL A 62 2.20 -3.38 -18.34
C VAL A 62 2.26 -3.68 -16.84
N TYR A 63 1.45 -2.99 -16.05
CA TYR A 63 1.35 -3.25 -14.61
C TYR A 63 0.48 -4.48 -14.35
N HIS A 64 1.02 -5.44 -13.61
CA HIS A 64 0.29 -6.62 -13.16
C HIS A 64 0.24 -6.64 -11.63
N PRO A 65 -0.96 -6.81 -11.00
CA PRO A 65 -1.05 -6.98 -9.57
C PRO A 65 -0.23 -8.18 -9.08
N THR A 66 0.41 -8.02 -7.92
CA THR A 66 1.31 -9.05 -7.37
C THR A 66 0.55 -10.31 -6.99
N LEU A 67 -0.63 -10.17 -6.39
CA LEU A 67 -1.38 -11.27 -5.76
C LEU A 67 -2.57 -11.76 -6.58
N PHE A 68 -2.99 -11.02 -7.61
CA PHE A 68 -4.19 -11.32 -8.37
C PHE A 68 -3.89 -11.40 -9.86
N VAL A 69 -4.57 -12.32 -10.54
CA VAL A 69 -4.61 -12.42 -12.00
C VAL A 69 -6.02 -12.10 -12.48
N LYS A 70 -6.13 -11.49 -13.66
CA LYS A 70 -7.41 -11.20 -14.28
C LYS A 70 -7.97 -12.48 -14.88
N GLU A 71 -9.21 -12.83 -14.55
CA GLU A 71 -9.92 -14.02 -15.06
C GLU A 71 -11.29 -13.56 -15.57
N GLY A 72 -11.43 -13.43 -16.91
CA GLY A 72 -12.62 -12.84 -17.53
C GLY A 72 -12.86 -11.40 -17.06
N GLU A 73 -14.03 -11.17 -16.45
CA GLU A 73 -14.41 -9.90 -15.82
C GLU A 73 -13.97 -9.80 -14.35
N GLY A 74 -13.47 -10.88 -13.76
CA GLY A 74 -13.10 -10.99 -12.34
C GLY A 74 -11.60 -10.99 -12.08
N TRP A 75 -11.26 -11.17 -10.80
CA TRP A 75 -9.91 -11.33 -10.30
C TRP A 75 -9.79 -12.62 -9.50
N LYS A 76 -8.79 -13.43 -9.80
CA LYS A 76 -8.46 -14.65 -9.08
C LYS A 76 -7.19 -14.43 -8.28
N TYR A 77 -7.21 -14.82 -7.01
CA TYR A 77 -6.01 -14.84 -6.17
C TYR A 77 -5.02 -15.88 -6.70
N LYS A 78 -3.73 -15.53 -6.78
CA LYS A 78 -2.72 -16.37 -7.44
C LYS A 78 -2.42 -17.65 -6.69
N ASP A 79 -2.35 -17.57 -5.36
CA ASP A 79 -2.03 -18.73 -4.55
C ASP A 79 -3.33 -19.46 -4.19
N GLU A 80 -3.24 -20.78 -4.02
CA GLU A 80 -4.34 -21.53 -3.43
C GLU A 80 -4.49 -21.11 -1.97
N LEU A 81 -5.71 -20.70 -1.58
CA LEU A 81 -6.03 -20.45 -0.18
C LEU A 81 -5.90 -21.79 0.56
N ARG A 82 -4.85 -21.93 1.37
CA ARG A 82 -4.70 -23.04 2.32
C ARG A 82 -5.60 -22.87 3.53
#